data_AF-A0A7G9Z904-F1
#
_entry.id   AF-A0A7G9Z904-F1
#
_cell.length_a   1.000
_cell.length_b   1.000
_cell.length_c   1.000
_cell.angle_alpha   90.00
_cell.angle_beta   90.00
_cell.angle_gamma   90.00
#
_symmetry.space_group_name_H-M   'P 1'
#
loop_
_entity.id
_entity.type
_entity.pdbx_description
1 polymer ?
#
loop_
_entity_poly.entity_id
_entity_poly.type
_entity_poly.pdbx_seq_one_letter_code
_entity_poly.pdbx_strand_id
1 'polypeptide(L)'
;MKLLTGTLVVALLIMMGYFAIQYTETMPGFSDPGECLNLDVYTEYFKSDIYNKKLPYSKAAGSRVCLVNYKNATDPTWNELISFLNSDDTDEIPYIEGSFVCADFAEMLHNNAELAGIKAAFVCVDFASDDEGGHALNAFNTTDRGLVYVDCTGEGFLHPVSHSQIFEDSTRYCPHFNYSCDKIAYVLEGEECGMINIDKASALEYWFYVDYAAKWDEHERELEAYNSEVNEYNRAIAAHDKEVEAYEAAVGGRTSISDPGEYERLDKRYKKLKAREKELDFTGNALETMRERLAERQEDLGWYRWKPLSVVTNVKVHW
;
A
#
# COMPACT_ATOMS: atom_id res chain seq x y z
N MET A 1 32.19 12.70 44.56
CA MET A 1 31.10 13.17 43.68
C MET A 1 30.23 11.94 43.37
N LYS A 2 28.94 11.95 43.73
CA LYS A 2 28.06 10.76 43.62
C LYS A 2 27.95 10.34 42.16
N LEU A 3 28.30 9.09 41.85
CA LEU A 3 28.06 8.45 40.56
C LEU A 3 26.55 8.35 40.30
N LEU A 4 26.13 8.89 39.16
CA LEU A 4 24.79 8.78 38.61
C LEU A 4 24.59 7.33 38.16
N THR A 5 23.81 6.57 38.93
CA THR A 5 23.13 5.37 38.44
C THR A 5 21.89 5.82 37.68
N GLY A 6 21.89 5.65 36.37
CA GLY A 6 20.74 5.91 35.49
C GLY A 6 20.51 4.71 34.58
N THR A 7 19.88 3.67 35.14
CA THR A 7 19.28 2.57 34.37
C THR A 7 17.94 3.07 33.84
N LEU A 8 17.71 3.02 32.52
CA LEU A 8 16.35 3.06 31.97
C LEU A 8 16.14 1.79 31.15
N VAL A 9 15.45 0.84 31.78
CA VAL A 9 14.77 -0.29 31.13
C VAL A 9 13.37 0.20 30.81
N VAL A 10 12.94 0.07 29.55
CA VAL A 10 11.51 0.12 29.21
C VAL A 10 11.18 -1.17 28.48
N ALA A 11 10.49 -2.07 29.21
CA ALA A 11 9.80 -3.22 28.66
C ALA A 11 8.31 -2.91 28.64
N LEU A 12 7.61 -3.21 27.55
CA LEU A 12 6.16 -3.13 27.46
C LEU A 12 5.60 -4.42 26.85
N LEU A 13 4.92 -5.18 27.69
CA LEU A 13 4.11 -6.37 27.40
C LEU A 13 2.69 -5.94 27.07
N ILE A 14 2.11 -6.46 25.98
CA ILE A 14 0.65 -6.53 25.80
C ILE A 14 0.30 -7.94 25.31
N MET A 15 -0.40 -8.70 26.16
CA MET A 15 -1.12 -9.92 25.82
C MET A 15 -2.54 -9.56 25.42
N MET A 16 -2.99 -9.97 24.23
CA MET A 16 -4.41 -10.20 23.94
C MET A 16 -4.54 -11.38 22.98
N GLY A 17 -5.28 -12.40 23.40
CA GLY A 17 -5.62 -13.56 22.59
C GLY A 17 -6.88 -13.34 21.78
N TYR A 18 -7.01 -14.08 20.67
CA TYR A 18 -8.28 -14.25 19.97
C TYR A 18 -8.41 -15.67 19.42
N PHE A 19 -9.57 -16.25 19.69
CA PHE A 19 -10.08 -17.48 19.09
C PHE A 19 -10.54 -17.20 17.66
N ALA A 20 -10.21 -18.08 16.71
CA ALA A 20 -10.89 -18.14 15.41
C ALA A 20 -11.47 -19.54 15.22
N ILE A 21 -12.80 -19.60 15.16
CA ILE A 21 -13.58 -20.77 14.77
C ILE A 21 -13.60 -20.79 13.24
N GLN A 22 -13.08 -21.85 12.63
CA GLN A 22 -13.19 -22.05 11.18
C GLN A 22 -14.55 -22.68 10.84
N TYR A 23 -15.36 -21.97 10.05
CA TYR A 23 -16.42 -22.54 9.24
C TYR A 23 -15.91 -22.56 7.79
N THR A 24 -15.77 -23.74 7.21
CA THR A 24 -15.52 -23.93 5.78
C THR A 24 -16.79 -24.50 5.16
N GLU A 25 -17.53 -23.69 4.43
CA GLU A 25 -18.49 -24.20 3.44
C GLU A 25 -17.93 -23.89 2.06
N THR A 26 -17.67 -24.96 1.32
CA THR A 26 -17.18 -24.96 -0.06
C THR A 26 -18.28 -24.48 -1.01
N MET A 27 -18.04 -23.37 -1.73
CA MET A 27 -18.86 -22.97 -2.87
C MET A 27 -18.48 -23.78 -4.12
N PRO A 28 -19.45 -24.29 -4.90
CA PRO A 28 -19.19 -25.11 -6.08
C PRO A 28 -19.13 -24.27 -7.38
N GLY A 29 -18.19 -24.63 -8.26
CA GLY A 29 -18.42 -24.57 -9.72
C GLY A 29 -17.53 -23.63 -10.53
N PHE A 30 -16.27 -24.02 -10.73
CA PHE A 30 -15.42 -23.50 -11.79
C PHE A 30 -16.02 -23.90 -13.16
N SER A 31 -16.63 -22.97 -13.88
CA SER A 31 -17.10 -23.18 -15.25
C SER A 31 -15.96 -22.95 -16.26
N ASP A 32 -15.91 -23.81 -17.27
CA ASP A 32 -14.94 -23.86 -18.38
C ASP A 32 -14.65 -22.47 -19.03
N PRO A 33 -13.39 -22.02 -19.16
CA PRO A 33 -13.01 -20.68 -19.63
C PRO A 33 -13.28 -20.36 -21.12
N GLY A 34 -13.77 -21.33 -21.90
CA GLY A 34 -13.85 -21.24 -23.36
C GLY A 34 -15.16 -20.72 -23.97
N GLU A 35 -16.29 -20.80 -23.27
CA GLU A 35 -17.60 -20.41 -23.81
C GLU A 35 -18.30 -19.40 -22.90
N CYS A 36 -18.90 -18.36 -23.48
CA CYS A 36 -19.85 -17.52 -22.74
C CYS A 36 -20.85 -18.44 -22.05
N LEU A 37 -21.20 -18.18 -20.78
CA LEU A 37 -22.18 -18.94 -20.01
C LEU A 37 -23.32 -19.41 -20.91
N ASN A 38 -23.40 -20.73 -21.10
CA ASN A 38 -24.38 -21.33 -21.97
C ASN A 38 -25.74 -21.23 -21.25
N LEU A 39 -26.50 -20.20 -21.60
CA LEU A 39 -27.75 -19.78 -20.95
C LEU A 39 -28.89 -20.83 -21.04
N ASP A 40 -28.63 -22.00 -21.58
CA ASP A 40 -29.60 -23.07 -21.77
C ASP A 40 -29.87 -23.90 -20.51
N VAL A 41 -29.15 -23.66 -19.40
CA VAL A 41 -29.31 -24.40 -18.14
C VAL A 41 -30.12 -23.65 -17.07
N TYR A 42 -30.32 -22.33 -17.20
CA TYR A 42 -31.13 -21.54 -16.26
C TYR A 42 -32.43 -21.02 -16.90
N THR A 43 -33.51 -21.77 -16.65
CA THR A 43 -34.94 -21.38 -16.70
C THR A 43 -35.38 -20.36 -17.76
N GLU A 44 -36.15 -20.82 -18.74
CA GLU A 44 -36.79 -20.06 -19.84
C GLU A 44 -37.60 -18.81 -19.43
N TYR A 45 -37.86 -18.58 -18.14
CA TYR A 45 -38.59 -17.41 -17.63
C TYR A 45 -37.70 -16.20 -17.27
N PHE A 46 -36.39 -16.37 -17.09
CA PHE A 46 -35.44 -15.26 -16.81
C PHE A 46 -34.64 -14.80 -18.04
N LYS A 47 -34.78 -15.50 -19.17
CA LYS A 47 -34.05 -15.23 -20.43
C LYS A 47 -34.32 -13.83 -21.03
N SER A 48 -35.39 -13.13 -20.64
CA SER A 48 -35.67 -11.79 -21.20
C SER A 48 -34.78 -10.68 -20.63
N ASP A 49 -34.15 -10.92 -19.47
CA ASP A 49 -33.49 -9.88 -18.70
C ASP A 49 -31.96 -9.99 -18.71
N ILE A 50 -31.41 -10.99 -19.41
CA ILE A 50 -29.96 -11.20 -19.54
C ILE A 50 -29.56 -11.14 -21.01
N TYR A 51 -28.44 -10.47 -21.34
CA TYR A 51 -27.87 -10.51 -22.68
C TYR A 51 -26.34 -10.52 -22.67
N ASN A 52 -25.76 -11.26 -23.63
CA ASN A 52 -24.31 -11.38 -23.76
C ASN A 52 -23.76 -10.41 -24.81
N LYS A 53 -22.62 -9.78 -24.51
CA LYS A 53 -21.89 -8.89 -25.44
C LYS A 53 -20.45 -9.36 -25.58
N LYS A 54 -20.07 -9.78 -26.79
CA LYS A 54 -18.69 -10.15 -27.11
C LYS A 54 -17.91 -8.91 -27.56
N LEU A 55 -16.81 -8.60 -26.88
CA LEU A 55 -15.94 -7.49 -27.23
C LEU A 55 -14.77 -7.96 -28.13
N PRO A 56 -14.15 -7.06 -28.91
CA PRO A 56 -13.02 -7.40 -29.77
C PRO A 56 -11.67 -7.45 -29.01
N TYR A 57 -11.69 -7.79 -27.72
CA TYR A 57 -10.50 -7.95 -26.88
C TYR A 57 -10.33 -9.42 -26.50
N SER A 58 -9.09 -9.87 -26.37
CA SER A 58 -8.77 -11.26 -26.06
C SER A 58 -8.42 -11.43 -24.59
N LYS A 59 -8.93 -12.51 -24.01
CA LYS A 59 -8.49 -13.08 -22.74
C LYS A 59 -7.16 -13.81 -22.88
N ALA A 60 -6.58 -14.25 -21.78
CA ALA A 60 -5.34 -15.01 -21.76
C ALA A 60 -5.39 -16.27 -22.64
N ALA A 61 -6.49 -17.02 -22.57
CA ALA A 61 -6.72 -18.23 -23.37
C ALA A 61 -7.00 -17.97 -24.87
N GLY A 62 -7.00 -16.70 -25.31
CA GLY A 62 -7.25 -16.28 -26.69
C GLY A 62 -8.72 -16.20 -27.09
N SER A 63 -9.65 -16.58 -26.21
CA SER A 63 -11.08 -16.33 -26.40
C SER A 63 -11.38 -14.84 -26.24
N ARG A 64 -12.49 -14.38 -26.84
CA ARG A 64 -12.91 -12.97 -26.73
C ARG A 64 -13.57 -12.72 -25.38
N VAL A 65 -13.40 -11.50 -24.88
CA VAL A 65 -14.14 -11.01 -23.70
C VAL A 65 -15.65 -11.11 -23.95
N CYS A 66 -16.38 -11.68 -23.00
CA CYS A 66 -17.81 -11.91 -23.02
C CYS A 66 -18.48 -11.36 -21.77
N LEU A 67 -19.15 -10.22 -21.92
CA LEU A 67 -19.90 -9.58 -20.86
C LEU A 67 -21.31 -10.18 -20.78
N VAL A 68 -21.74 -10.55 -19.57
CA VAL A 68 -23.09 -11.00 -19.25
C VAL A 68 -23.80 -9.85 -18.53
N ASN A 69 -24.74 -9.20 -19.22
CA ASN A 69 -25.43 -8.02 -18.70
C ASN A 69 -26.83 -8.38 -18.24
N TYR A 70 -27.27 -7.77 -17.15
CA TYR A 70 -28.58 -7.92 -16.55
C TYR A 70 -29.35 -6.61 -16.69
N LYS A 71 -30.51 -6.62 -17.36
CA LYS A 71 -31.34 -5.43 -17.62
C LYS A 71 -31.82 -4.74 -16.35
N ASN A 72 -31.87 -5.46 -15.24
CA ASN A 72 -32.26 -4.97 -13.92
C ASN A 72 -31.07 -4.58 -13.05
N ALA A 73 -29.82 -4.72 -13.52
CA ALA A 73 -28.67 -4.18 -12.83
C ALA A 73 -28.73 -2.65 -12.84
N THR A 74 -28.41 -2.04 -11.69
CA THR A 74 -28.54 -0.59 -11.49
C THR A 74 -27.22 0.03 -11.07
N ASP A 75 -27.08 1.32 -11.37
CA ASP A 75 -25.99 2.16 -10.89
C ASP A 75 -25.92 2.10 -9.34
N PRO A 76 -24.79 1.69 -8.75
CA PRO A 76 -24.66 1.57 -7.30
C PRO A 76 -24.47 2.94 -6.63
N THR A 77 -24.66 3.05 -5.33
CA THR A 77 -24.01 4.10 -4.52
C THR A 77 -22.52 3.76 -4.32
N TRP A 78 -21.72 4.74 -3.93
CA TRP A 78 -20.32 4.50 -3.56
C TRP A 78 -20.19 3.40 -2.49
N ASN A 79 -21.03 3.44 -1.46
CA ASN A 79 -20.96 2.46 -0.37
C ASN A 79 -21.35 1.06 -0.83
N GLU A 80 -22.32 0.92 -1.74
CA GLU A 80 -22.67 -0.37 -2.35
C GLU A 80 -21.53 -0.89 -3.21
N LEU A 81 -20.88 -0.03 -4.01
CA LEU A 81 -19.71 -0.40 -4.79
C LEU A 81 -18.57 -0.90 -3.90
N ILE A 82 -18.21 -0.15 -2.86
CA ILE A 82 -17.14 -0.57 -1.93
C ILE A 82 -17.50 -1.85 -1.19
N SER A 83 -18.77 -2.03 -0.80
CA SER A 83 -19.22 -3.26 -0.14
C SER A 83 -19.13 -4.47 -1.08
N PHE A 84 -19.47 -4.29 -2.35
CA PHE A 84 -19.34 -5.31 -3.39
C PHE A 84 -17.88 -5.70 -3.61
N LEU A 85 -16.98 -4.73 -3.83
CA LEU A 85 -15.56 -4.99 -4.07
C LEU A 85 -14.93 -5.75 -2.90
N ASN A 86 -15.19 -5.35 -1.65
CA ASN A 86 -14.69 -6.08 -0.47
C ASN A 86 -15.25 -7.51 -0.31
N SER A 87 -16.31 -7.88 -1.03
CA SER A 87 -16.93 -9.22 -0.96
C SER A 87 -16.65 -10.10 -2.17
N ASP A 88 -16.15 -9.50 -3.25
CA ASP A 88 -15.80 -10.15 -4.49
C ASP A 88 -14.33 -10.62 -4.39
N ASP A 89 -14.04 -11.85 -4.79
CA ASP A 89 -12.72 -12.47 -4.66
C ASP A 89 -11.89 -12.41 -5.96
N THR A 90 -12.31 -11.57 -6.93
CA THR A 90 -11.60 -11.42 -8.20
C THR A 90 -10.15 -10.99 -7.99
N ASP A 91 -9.90 -10.08 -7.06
CA ASP A 91 -8.59 -9.50 -6.79
C ASP A 91 -7.65 -10.49 -6.06
N GLU A 92 -8.18 -11.57 -5.49
CA GLU A 92 -7.42 -12.66 -4.87
C GLU A 92 -6.84 -13.65 -5.91
N ILE A 93 -7.30 -13.60 -7.17
CA ILE A 93 -6.73 -14.42 -8.23
C ILE A 93 -5.35 -13.87 -8.62
N PRO A 94 -4.29 -14.70 -8.69
CA PRO A 94 -2.98 -14.23 -9.15
C PRO A 94 -3.01 -13.92 -10.65
N TYR A 95 -2.33 -12.83 -11.03
CA TYR A 95 -2.07 -12.52 -12.43
C TYR A 95 -1.03 -13.50 -12.99
N ILE A 96 -1.41 -14.23 -14.03
CA ILE A 96 -0.55 -15.23 -14.68
C ILE A 96 -0.59 -14.99 -16.18
N GLU A 97 0.53 -14.51 -16.74
CA GLU A 97 0.65 -14.32 -18.17
C GLU A 97 0.32 -15.61 -18.94
N GLY A 98 -0.56 -15.50 -19.94
CA GLY A 98 -1.03 -16.64 -20.73
C GLY A 98 -2.07 -17.54 -20.05
N SER A 99 -2.45 -17.28 -18.79
CA SER A 99 -3.53 -18.00 -18.09
C SER A 99 -4.66 -17.11 -17.58
N PHE A 100 -4.35 -15.97 -16.95
CA PHE A 100 -5.34 -15.06 -16.38
C PHE A 100 -4.75 -13.65 -16.35
N VAL A 101 -5.17 -12.80 -17.29
CA VAL A 101 -4.63 -11.44 -17.50
C VAL A 101 -5.69 -10.38 -17.23
N CYS A 102 -5.36 -9.10 -17.34
CA CYS A 102 -6.26 -7.98 -17.01
C CYS A 102 -7.64 -8.08 -17.67
N ALA A 103 -7.71 -8.58 -18.91
CA ALA A 103 -8.98 -8.81 -19.59
C ALA A 103 -9.86 -9.89 -18.93
N ASP A 104 -9.25 -10.93 -18.35
CA ASP A 104 -9.95 -11.97 -17.58
C ASP A 104 -10.48 -11.40 -16.25
N PHE A 105 -9.66 -10.64 -15.51
CA PHE A 105 -10.10 -9.95 -14.28
C PHE A 105 -11.27 -9.01 -14.56
N ALA A 106 -11.15 -8.15 -15.56
CA ALA A 106 -12.17 -7.15 -15.86
C ALA A 106 -13.48 -7.78 -16.40
N GLU A 107 -13.41 -8.90 -17.13
CA GLU A 107 -14.60 -9.69 -17.48
C GLU A 107 -15.27 -10.28 -16.24
N MET A 108 -14.48 -10.89 -15.35
CA MET A 108 -14.98 -11.58 -14.18
C MET A 108 -15.64 -10.62 -13.19
N LEU A 109 -14.97 -9.52 -12.83
CA LEU A 109 -15.53 -8.50 -11.93
C LEU A 109 -16.81 -7.88 -12.51
N HIS A 110 -16.82 -7.58 -13.81
CA HIS A 110 -18.02 -7.09 -14.50
C HIS A 110 -19.19 -8.06 -14.32
N ASN A 111 -18.97 -9.34 -14.64
CA ASN A 111 -20.03 -10.34 -14.64
C ASN A 111 -20.51 -10.65 -13.20
N ASN A 112 -19.61 -10.61 -12.21
CA ASN A 112 -19.97 -10.75 -10.80
C ASN A 112 -20.80 -9.56 -10.31
N ALA A 113 -20.42 -8.33 -10.69
CA ALA A 113 -21.19 -7.13 -10.36
C ALA A 113 -22.60 -7.18 -10.94
N GLU A 114 -22.72 -7.49 -12.24
CA GLU A 114 -24.01 -7.60 -12.92
C GLU A 114 -24.90 -8.69 -12.30
N LEU A 115 -24.31 -9.84 -11.94
CA LEU A 115 -24.99 -10.90 -11.21
C LEU A 115 -25.47 -10.45 -9.82
N ALA A 116 -24.72 -9.56 -9.15
CA ALA A 116 -25.10 -8.93 -7.89
C ALA A 116 -26.12 -7.78 -8.06
N GLY A 117 -26.56 -7.49 -9.29
CA GLY A 117 -27.49 -6.40 -9.61
C GLY A 117 -26.83 -5.02 -9.67
N ILE A 118 -25.50 -4.97 -9.72
CA ILE A 118 -24.71 -3.75 -9.85
C ILE A 118 -24.31 -3.59 -11.30
N LYS A 119 -24.68 -2.46 -11.90
CA LYS A 119 -24.34 -2.17 -13.28
C LYS A 119 -22.86 -1.87 -13.41
N ALA A 120 -22.18 -2.59 -14.29
CA ALA A 120 -20.75 -2.44 -14.53
C ALA A 120 -20.46 -2.16 -16.01
N ALA A 121 -19.25 -1.68 -16.27
CA ALA A 121 -18.70 -1.60 -17.63
C ALA A 121 -17.29 -2.21 -17.65
N PHE A 122 -16.95 -2.79 -18.80
CA PHE A 122 -15.58 -3.14 -19.14
C PHE A 122 -14.90 -1.93 -19.77
N VAL A 123 -13.67 -1.63 -19.35
CA VAL A 123 -12.90 -0.50 -19.83
C VAL A 123 -11.60 -1.00 -20.42
N CYS A 124 -11.25 -0.49 -21.60
CA CYS A 124 -9.94 -0.67 -22.20
C CYS A 124 -9.23 0.68 -22.23
N VAL A 125 -8.00 0.72 -21.72
CA VAL A 125 -7.13 1.89 -21.67
C VAL A 125 -5.94 1.62 -22.59
N ASP A 126 -5.71 2.51 -23.55
CA ASP A 126 -4.57 2.47 -24.45
C ASP A 126 -3.49 3.45 -23.93
N PHE A 127 -2.23 3.01 -23.84
CA PHE A 127 -1.12 3.84 -23.35
C PHE A 127 -0.18 4.33 -24.46
N ALA A 128 0.57 5.40 -24.20
CA ALA A 128 1.48 6.00 -25.16
C ALA A 128 2.75 5.17 -25.43
N SER A 129 3.13 4.30 -24.50
CA SER A 129 4.30 3.42 -24.61
C SER A 129 3.90 2.09 -25.22
N ASP A 130 4.47 1.77 -26.39
CA ASP A 130 4.24 0.50 -27.10
C ASP A 130 4.64 -0.74 -26.26
N ASP A 131 5.55 -0.57 -25.29
CA ASP A 131 6.06 -1.65 -24.43
C ASP A 131 5.10 -2.06 -23.29
N GLU A 132 4.12 -1.23 -22.93
CA GLU A 132 3.21 -1.52 -21.80
C GLU A 132 1.93 -2.25 -22.20
N GLY A 133 1.66 -2.36 -23.51
CA GLY A 133 0.37 -2.84 -24.00
C GLY A 133 -0.80 -1.94 -23.56
N GLY A 134 -2.03 -2.36 -23.85
CA GLY A 134 -3.22 -1.74 -23.26
C GLY A 134 -3.56 -2.40 -21.91
N HIS A 135 -4.39 -1.74 -21.10
CA HIS A 135 -4.91 -2.29 -19.86
C HIS A 135 -6.42 -2.47 -19.91
N ALA A 136 -6.92 -3.43 -19.13
CA ALA A 136 -8.35 -3.68 -18.97
C ALA A 136 -8.73 -3.54 -17.50
N LEU A 137 -9.80 -2.78 -17.24
CA LEU A 137 -10.32 -2.49 -15.91
C LEU A 137 -11.84 -2.29 -15.98
N ASN A 138 -12.48 -1.90 -14.89
CA ASN A 138 -13.93 -1.70 -14.84
C ASN A 138 -14.34 -0.26 -14.57
N ALA A 139 -15.56 0.10 -14.99
CA ALA A 139 -16.18 1.36 -14.61
C ALA A 139 -17.56 1.14 -14.00
N PHE A 140 -17.87 1.97 -13.01
CA PHE A 140 -19.14 1.97 -12.28
C PHE A 140 -19.66 3.41 -12.23
N ASN A 141 -20.88 3.64 -12.72
CA ASN A 141 -21.50 4.95 -12.59
C ASN A 141 -22.17 5.03 -11.22
N THR A 142 -21.51 5.60 -10.22
CA THR A 142 -22.10 5.72 -8.89
C THR A 142 -23.14 6.84 -8.85
N THR A 143 -24.24 6.61 -8.13
CA THR A 143 -25.37 7.55 -8.04
C THR A 143 -25.05 8.80 -7.22
N ASP A 144 -24.03 8.75 -6.37
CA ASP A 144 -23.67 9.80 -5.40
C ASP A 144 -22.26 10.39 -5.60
N ARG A 145 -21.37 9.74 -6.35
CA ARG A 145 -20.01 10.25 -6.64
C ARG A 145 -19.65 10.31 -8.12
N GLY A 146 -20.52 9.83 -9.02
CA GLY A 146 -20.26 9.81 -10.47
C GLY A 146 -19.44 8.61 -10.91
N LEU A 147 -18.75 8.73 -12.04
CA LEU A 147 -18.04 7.62 -12.68
C LEU A 147 -16.77 7.25 -11.90
N VAL A 148 -16.66 5.99 -11.51
CA VAL A 148 -15.50 5.40 -10.82
C VAL A 148 -14.85 4.37 -11.72
N TYR A 149 -13.53 4.42 -11.85
CA TYR A 149 -12.76 3.35 -12.47
C TYR A 149 -12.15 2.47 -11.38
N VAL A 150 -12.27 1.15 -11.54
CA VAL A 150 -11.78 0.15 -10.60
C VAL A 150 -10.86 -0.82 -11.32
N ASP A 151 -9.67 -1.03 -10.77
CA ASP A 151 -8.72 -2.02 -11.24
C ASP A 151 -8.53 -3.11 -10.16
N CYS A 152 -9.13 -4.26 -10.40
CA CYS A 152 -9.06 -5.45 -9.55
C CYS A 152 -7.95 -6.43 -9.96
N THR A 153 -7.03 -6.02 -10.85
CA THR A 153 -5.98 -6.93 -11.32
C THR A 153 -5.12 -7.37 -10.13
N GLY A 154 -5.10 -8.68 -9.90
CA GLY A 154 -4.53 -9.29 -8.70
C GLY A 154 -3.01 -9.34 -8.65
N GLU A 155 -2.51 -10.03 -7.62
CA GLU A 155 -1.07 -10.12 -7.32
C GLU A 155 -0.28 -10.67 -8.51
N GLY A 156 0.86 -10.03 -8.82
CA GLY A 156 1.76 -10.44 -9.90
C GLY A 156 1.70 -9.56 -11.15
N PHE A 157 0.71 -8.66 -11.26
CA PHE A 157 0.67 -7.64 -12.32
C PHE A 157 1.51 -6.42 -11.96
N LEU A 158 1.10 -5.72 -10.90
CA LEU A 158 1.85 -4.61 -10.31
C LEU A 158 2.31 -5.02 -8.92
N HIS A 159 3.50 -4.58 -8.54
CA HIS A 159 3.99 -4.75 -7.17
C HIS A 159 3.82 -3.45 -6.40
N PRO A 160 3.11 -3.47 -5.26
CA PRO A 160 3.02 -2.30 -4.41
C PRO A 160 4.41 -1.93 -3.88
N VAL A 161 4.70 -0.64 -3.84
CA VAL A 161 5.92 -0.11 -3.24
C VAL A 161 5.63 0.18 -1.78
N SER A 162 6.33 -0.50 -0.88
CA SER A 162 6.23 -0.28 0.57
C SER A 162 7.55 0.24 1.13
N HIS A 163 7.45 1.10 2.12
CA HIS A 163 8.60 1.55 2.90
C HIS A 163 8.83 0.59 4.06
N SER A 164 9.55 -0.51 3.83
CA SER A 164 10.14 -1.25 4.95
C SER A 164 11.28 -0.39 5.51
N GLN A 165 11.13 0.23 6.70
CA GLN A 165 12.23 0.51 7.66
C GLN A 165 11.93 1.47 8.85
N ILE A 166 10.68 1.83 9.19
CA ILE A 166 10.45 2.58 10.46
C ILE A 166 10.59 1.66 11.71
N PHE A 167 10.64 0.33 11.54
CA PHE A 167 10.80 -0.60 12.65
C PHE A 167 12.17 -1.29 12.62
N GLU A 168 12.97 -1.04 13.66
CA GLU A 168 14.31 -1.59 13.93
C GLU A 168 14.31 -3.10 14.26
N ASP A 169 13.19 -3.80 14.12
CA ASP A 169 13.12 -5.25 14.28
C ASP A 169 13.18 -5.94 12.92
N SER A 170 14.41 -6.11 12.44
CA SER A 170 14.77 -6.75 11.16
C SER A 170 14.55 -8.27 11.14
N THR A 171 13.57 -8.80 11.88
CA THR A 171 13.23 -10.23 11.89
C THR A 171 11.90 -10.57 11.22
N ARG A 172 11.21 -9.61 10.60
CA ARG A 172 10.03 -9.91 9.78
C ARG A 172 10.40 -9.90 8.31
N TYR A 173 10.76 -11.09 7.82
CA TYR A 173 10.17 -11.64 6.60
C TYR A 173 8.83 -10.95 6.34
N CYS A 174 8.71 -10.11 5.30
CA CYS A 174 7.47 -9.37 4.98
C CYS A 174 6.34 -10.41 4.82
N PRO A 175 5.55 -10.67 5.87
CA PRO A 175 4.61 -11.78 5.85
C PRO A 175 3.41 -11.20 5.13
N HIS A 176 3.13 -11.66 3.90
CA HIS A 176 1.87 -11.46 3.18
C HIS A 176 1.05 -10.33 3.78
N PHE A 177 1.36 -9.07 3.43
CA PHE A 177 0.39 -8.03 3.73
C PHE A 177 -0.91 -8.55 3.10
N ASN A 178 -1.95 -8.70 3.92
CA ASN A 178 -3.28 -8.98 3.41
C ASN A 178 -3.78 -7.67 2.79
N TYR A 179 -3.18 -7.28 1.66
CA TYR A 179 -3.57 -6.12 0.89
C TYR A 179 -4.58 -6.58 -0.14
N SER A 180 -5.72 -5.89 -0.19
CA SER A 180 -6.60 -6.01 -1.35
C SER A 180 -5.86 -5.46 -2.57
N CYS A 181 -5.99 -6.18 -3.67
CA CYS A 181 -5.54 -5.74 -4.97
C CYS A 181 -6.58 -4.85 -5.64
N ASP A 182 -7.75 -4.60 -5.06
CA ASP A 182 -8.67 -3.61 -5.59
C ASP A 182 -8.16 -2.17 -5.44
N LYS A 183 -8.18 -1.47 -6.57
CA LYS A 183 -7.66 -0.11 -6.70
C LYS A 183 -8.71 0.79 -7.33
N ILE A 184 -8.80 2.03 -6.87
CA ILE A 184 -9.45 3.10 -7.63
C ILE A 184 -8.43 3.64 -8.64
N ALA A 185 -8.77 3.53 -9.91
CA ALA A 185 -7.96 4.02 -11.01
C ALA A 185 -8.34 5.46 -11.37
N TYR A 186 -7.33 6.31 -11.59
CA TYR A 186 -7.48 7.69 -12.01
C TYR A 186 -7.04 7.77 -13.46
N VAL A 187 -8.03 7.70 -14.35
CA VAL A 187 -7.83 7.60 -15.80
C VAL A 187 -8.21 8.93 -16.45
N LEU A 188 -7.23 9.63 -17.02
CA LEU A 188 -7.44 10.89 -17.75
C LEU A 188 -6.52 10.92 -18.98
N GLU A 189 -7.09 11.08 -20.18
CA GLU A 189 -6.32 11.17 -21.42
C GLU A 189 -5.29 12.31 -21.36
N GLY A 190 -4.05 12.02 -21.77
CA GLY A 190 -2.92 12.93 -21.70
C GLY A 190 -2.13 12.86 -20.39
N GLU A 191 -2.64 12.16 -19.38
CA GLU A 191 -2.01 12.01 -18.06
C GLU A 191 -1.71 10.54 -17.75
N GLU A 192 -0.87 10.28 -16.75
CA GLU A 192 -0.55 8.93 -16.28
C GLU A 192 -1.78 8.26 -15.64
N CYS A 193 -1.95 6.95 -15.83
CA CYS A 193 -3.01 6.21 -15.13
C CYS A 193 -2.59 5.92 -13.69
N GLY A 194 -3.11 6.73 -12.76
CA GLY A 194 -2.86 6.61 -11.33
C GLY A 194 -3.71 5.54 -10.66
N MET A 195 -3.22 4.99 -9.55
CA MET A 195 -3.94 3.99 -8.75
C MET A 195 -3.78 4.26 -7.27
N ILE A 196 -4.90 4.22 -6.54
CA ILE A 196 -4.94 4.37 -5.08
C ILE A 196 -5.80 3.24 -4.51
N ASN A 197 -5.41 2.67 -3.38
CA ASN A 197 -6.25 1.69 -2.68
C ASN A 197 -7.64 2.26 -2.42
N ILE A 198 -8.65 1.40 -2.44
CA ILE A 198 -10.04 1.80 -2.16
C ILE A 198 -10.18 2.59 -0.86
N ASP A 199 -9.50 2.19 0.20
CA ASP A 199 -9.60 2.81 1.52
C ASP A 199 -8.91 4.18 1.61
N LYS A 200 -8.05 4.52 0.64
CA LYS A 200 -7.32 5.80 0.57
C LYS A 200 -7.86 6.76 -0.49
N ALA A 201 -8.66 6.28 -1.43
CA ALA A 201 -9.27 7.08 -2.49
C ALA A 201 -10.47 7.91 -1.99
N SER A 202 -10.20 9.03 -1.31
CA SER A 202 -11.25 9.85 -0.69
C SER A 202 -12.00 10.77 -1.66
N ALA A 203 -11.43 11.05 -2.83
CA ALA A 203 -12.00 11.85 -3.91
C ALA A 203 -11.72 11.20 -5.27
N LEU A 204 -12.51 11.50 -6.30
CA LEU A 204 -12.45 10.81 -7.60
C LEU A 204 -11.81 11.64 -8.71
N GLU A 205 -11.61 12.93 -8.45
CA GLU A 205 -11.01 13.84 -9.39
C GLU A 205 -9.51 13.57 -9.55
N TYR A 206 -9.01 13.71 -10.78
CA TYR A 206 -7.61 13.44 -11.09
C TYR A 206 -6.62 14.26 -10.25
N TRP A 207 -6.98 15.50 -9.86
CA TRP A 207 -6.13 16.34 -9.00
C TRP A 207 -5.86 15.69 -7.63
N PHE A 208 -6.78 14.86 -7.11
CA PHE A 208 -6.58 14.16 -5.85
C PHE A 208 -5.46 13.13 -5.97
N TYR A 209 -5.40 12.40 -7.09
CA TYR A 209 -4.29 11.50 -7.37
C TYR A 209 -2.96 12.24 -7.46
N VAL A 210 -2.91 13.38 -8.15
CA VAL A 210 -1.69 14.19 -8.26
C VAL A 210 -1.20 14.66 -6.88
N ASP A 211 -2.11 15.15 -6.03
CA ASP A 211 -1.80 15.57 -4.65
C ASP A 211 -1.32 14.38 -3.79
N TYR A 212 -2.01 13.23 -3.89
CA TYR A 212 -1.63 12.00 -3.19
C TYR A 212 -0.25 11.48 -3.59
N ALA A 213 0.05 11.44 -4.90
CA ALA A 213 1.34 11.03 -5.42
C ALA A 213 2.46 11.97 -4.94
N ALA A 214 2.23 13.28 -4.96
CA ALA A 214 3.19 14.27 -4.47
C ALA A 214 3.48 14.12 -2.96
N LYS A 215 2.45 13.86 -2.15
CA LYS A 215 2.60 13.58 -0.70
C LYS A 215 3.41 12.33 -0.45
N TRP A 216 3.21 11.28 -1.25
CA TRP A 216 4.05 10.08 -1.18
C TRP A 216 5.51 10.36 -1.52
N ASP A 217 5.79 11.13 -2.57
CA ASP A 217 7.16 11.48 -2.93
C ASP A 217 7.84 12.36 -1.87
N GLU A 218 7.08 13.25 -1.22
CA GLU A 218 7.57 14.02 -0.07
C GLU A 218 7.89 13.11 1.11
N HIS A 219 6.96 12.20 1.45
CA HIS A 219 7.15 11.26 2.55
C HIS A 219 8.38 10.37 2.32
N GLU A 220 8.58 9.87 1.10
CA GLU A 220 9.74 9.04 0.73
C GLU A 220 11.06 9.79 0.93
N ARG A 221 11.14 11.04 0.44
CA ARG A 221 12.32 11.90 0.63
C ARG A 221 12.61 12.19 2.11
N GLU A 222 11.57 12.48 2.88
CA GLU A 222 11.74 12.76 4.31
C GLU A 222 12.14 11.50 5.09
N LEU A 223 11.59 10.34 4.73
CA LEU A 223 11.96 9.08 5.36
C LEU A 223 13.42 8.72 5.05
N GLU A 224 13.87 8.93 3.81
CA GLU A 224 15.28 8.74 3.45
C GLU A 224 16.20 9.67 4.26
N ALA A 225 15.83 10.95 4.38
CA ALA A 225 16.56 11.92 5.19
C ALA A 225 16.60 11.50 6.67
N TYR A 226 15.46 11.12 7.25
CA TYR A 226 15.36 10.62 8.62
C TYR A 226 16.27 9.41 8.84
N ASN A 227 16.21 8.41 7.96
CA ASN A 227 17.04 7.21 8.06
C ASN A 227 18.54 7.55 7.99
N SER A 228 18.91 8.50 7.14
CA SER A 228 20.29 8.99 7.07
C SER A 228 20.72 9.67 8.38
N GLU A 229 19.89 10.54 8.93
CA GLU A 229 20.18 11.25 10.19
C GLU A 229 20.22 10.32 11.40
N VAL A 230 19.32 9.32 11.49
CA VAL A 230 19.36 8.28 12.52
C VAL A 230 20.66 7.50 12.45
N ASN A 231 21.11 7.11 11.25
CA ASN A 231 22.38 6.43 11.08
C ASN A 231 23.58 7.27 11.54
N GLU A 232 23.57 8.58 11.28
CA GLU A 232 24.58 9.51 11.79
C GLU A 232 24.54 9.65 13.30
N TYR A 233 23.34 9.81 13.87
CA TYR A 233 23.11 9.90 15.30
C TYR A 233 23.59 8.64 16.03
N ASN A 234 23.24 7.45 15.53
CA ASN A 234 23.67 6.18 16.09
C ASN A 234 25.21 6.03 16.08
N ARG A 235 25.88 6.46 15.00
CA ARG A 235 27.35 6.51 14.95
C ARG A 235 27.92 7.50 15.97
N ALA A 236 27.28 8.65 16.17
CA ALA A 236 27.72 9.67 17.10
C ALA A 236 27.56 9.24 18.57
N ILE A 237 26.47 8.55 18.91
CA ILE A 237 26.24 7.91 20.22
C ILE A 237 27.34 6.87 20.48
N ALA A 238 27.55 5.94 19.55
CA ALA A 238 28.57 4.90 19.70
C ALA A 238 30.00 5.46 19.84
N ALA A 239 30.29 6.60 19.20
CA ALA A 239 31.56 7.30 19.36
C ALA A 239 31.66 7.97 20.73
N HIS A 240 30.58 8.61 21.20
CA HIS A 240 30.52 9.24 22.51
C HIS A 240 30.72 8.22 23.64
N ASP A 241 30.05 7.07 23.56
CA ASP A 241 30.16 6.00 24.54
C ASP A 241 31.61 5.52 24.70
N LYS A 242 32.33 5.34 23.58
CA LYS A 242 33.77 5.01 23.60
C LYS A 242 34.60 6.10 24.27
N GLU A 243 34.29 7.37 24.06
CA GLU A 243 35.00 8.48 24.72
C GLU A 243 34.72 8.52 26.22
N VAL A 244 33.49 8.19 26.65
CA VAL A 244 33.07 8.07 28.04
C VAL A 244 33.80 6.91 28.71
N GLU A 245 33.79 5.71 28.12
CA GLU A 245 34.51 4.52 28.63
C GLU A 245 36.01 4.83 28.82
N ALA A 246 36.64 5.46 27.83
CA ALA A 246 38.05 5.83 27.92
C ALA A 246 38.31 6.96 28.95
N TYR A 247 37.31 7.77 29.29
CA TYR A 247 37.40 8.75 30.38
C TYR A 247 37.27 8.06 31.74
N GLU A 248 36.29 7.17 31.89
CA GLU A 248 36.07 6.39 33.11
C GLU A 248 37.27 5.50 33.43
N ALA A 249 37.86 4.84 32.43
CA ALA A 249 39.09 4.08 32.57
C ALA A 249 40.26 4.97 33.03
N ALA A 250 40.37 6.19 32.49
CA ALA A 250 41.39 7.14 32.90
C ALA A 250 41.17 7.62 34.34
N VAL A 251 39.93 7.87 34.76
CA VAL A 251 39.60 8.22 36.16
C VAL A 251 39.83 7.03 37.10
N GLY A 252 39.60 5.81 36.65
CA GLY A 252 39.88 4.58 37.40
C GLY A 252 39.12 4.48 38.72
N GLY A 253 37.89 5.01 38.78
CA GLY A 253 37.05 5.03 39.98
C GLY A 253 37.54 5.95 41.11
N ARG A 254 38.61 6.72 40.88
CA ARG A 254 39.18 7.65 41.87
C ARG A 254 38.18 8.76 42.19
N THR A 255 37.97 9.02 43.47
CA THR A 255 37.04 10.07 43.96
C THR A 255 37.71 11.41 44.21
N SER A 256 39.06 11.47 44.19
CA SER A 256 39.89 12.67 44.32
C SER A 256 41.16 12.53 43.46
N ILE A 257 41.59 13.61 42.84
CA ILE A 257 42.80 13.69 42.02
C ILE A 257 43.70 14.78 42.60
N SER A 258 44.82 14.37 43.18
CA SER A 258 45.72 15.27 43.91
C SER A 258 46.73 15.99 43.02
N ASP A 259 47.03 15.43 41.84
CA ASP A 259 47.89 16.07 40.85
C ASP A 259 47.11 17.16 40.09
N PRO A 260 47.47 18.45 40.22
CA PRO A 260 46.70 19.54 39.61
C PRO A 260 46.63 19.46 38.08
N GLY A 261 47.72 18.99 37.43
CA GLY A 261 47.77 18.89 35.96
C GLY A 261 46.96 17.72 35.41
N GLU A 262 46.89 16.60 36.11
CA GLU A 262 45.97 15.50 35.81
C GLU A 262 44.52 15.91 36.02
N TYR A 263 44.22 16.59 37.13
CA TYR A 263 42.89 17.09 37.42
C TYR A 263 42.38 18.02 36.30
N GLU A 264 43.18 19.02 35.91
CA GLU A 264 42.79 19.98 34.86
C GLU A 264 42.51 19.28 33.52
N ARG A 265 43.34 18.30 33.14
CA ARG A 265 43.14 17.53 31.91
C ARG A 265 41.85 16.72 31.94
N LEU A 266 41.56 16.04 33.05
CA LEU A 266 40.35 15.23 33.20
C LEU A 266 39.09 16.09 33.31
N ASP A 267 39.14 17.21 34.03
CA ASP A 267 38.03 18.17 34.11
C ASP A 267 37.69 18.75 32.73
N LYS A 268 38.71 19.13 31.94
CA LYS A 268 38.49 19.58 30.56
C LYS A 268 37.83 18.51 29.69
N ARG A 269 38.28 17.26 29.81
CA ARG A 269 37.68 16.13 29.08
C ARG A 269 36.23 15.88 29.51
N TYR A 270 35.95 15.89 30.81
CA TYR A 270 34.61 15.75 31.36
C TYR A 270 33.66 16.82 30.84
N LYS A 271 34.08 18.09 30.85
CA LYS A 271 33.28 19.20 30.32
C LYS A 271 32.96 19.03 28.84
N LYS A 272 33.92 18.54 28.04
CA LYS A 272 33.69 18.22 26.63
C LYS A 272 32.67 17.10 26.46
N LEU A 273 32.78 16.00 27.22
CA LEU A 273 31.82 14.91 27.20
C LEU A 273 30.41 15.40 27.55
N LYS A 274 30.27 16.19 28.63
CA LYS A 274 28.98 16.76 29.02
C LYS A 274 28.39 17.75 28.03
N ALA A 275 29.22 18.49 27.29
CA ALA A 275 28.74 19.32 26.19
C ALA A 275 28.20 18.44 25.04
N ARG A 276 28.94 17.38 24.68
CA ARG A 276 28.55 16.46 23.61
C ARG A 276 27.28 15.67 23.94
N GLU A 277 27.12 15.22 25.17
CA GLU A 277 25.90 14.56 25.66
C GLU A 277 24.66 15.44 25.41
N LYS A 278 24.75 16.74 25.74
CA LYS A 278 23.65 17.69 25.48
C LYS A 278 23.34 17.90 24.01
N GLU A 279 24.36 17.91 23.15
CA GLU A 279 24.16 17.98 21.69
C GLU A 279 23.42 16.74 21.19
N LEU A 280 23.81 15.55 21.66
CA LEU A 280 23.17 14.29 21.31
C LEU A 280 21.72 14.25 21.81
N ASP A 281 21.45 14.66 23.04
CA ASP A 281 20.09 14.77 23.57
C ASP A 281 19.21 15.69 22.70
N PHE A 282 19.76 16.82 22.24
CA PHE A 282 19.04 17.75 21.35
C PHE A 282 18.74 17.10 20.00
N THR A 283 19.72 16.44 19.38
CA THR A 283 19.53 15.71 18.11
C THR A 283 18.51 14.58 18.26
N GLY A 284 18.59 13.79 19.35
CA GLY A 284 17.63 12.71 19.62
C GLY A 284 16.18 13.21 19.70
N ASN A 285 15.94 14.34 20.39
CA ASN A 285 14.61 14.94 20.46
C ASN A 285 14.10 15.43 19.09
N ALA A 286 14.99 15.98 18.26
CA ALA A 286 14.63 16.40 16.90
C ALA A 286 14.26 15.20 16.01
N LEU A 287 15.01 14.10 16.10
CA LEU A 287 14.70 12.85 15.40
C LEU A 287 13.37 12.25 15.85
N GLU A 288 13.06 12.27 17.14
CA GLU A 288 11.75 11.79 17.62
C GLU A 288 10.60 12.62 17.06
N THR A 289 10.75 13.95 17.01
CA THR A 289 9.74 14.83 16.41
C THR A 289 9.55 14.52 14.92
N MET A 290 10.64 14.25 14.20
CA MET A 290 10.58 13.88 12.78
C MET A 290 9.90 12.52 12.59
N ARG A 291 10.21 11.55 13.45
CA ARG A 291 9.59 10.21 13.47
C ARG A 291 8.08 10.29 13.66
N GLU A 292 7.61 11.09 14.63
CA GLU A 292 6.18 11.29 14.87
C GLU A 292 5.47 11.87 13.64
N ARG A 293 6.05 12.90 13.02
CA ARG A 293 5.50 13.50 11.79
C ARG A 293 5.44 12.51 10.63
N LEU A 294 6.46 11.68 10.46
CA LEU A 294 6.47 10.62 9.45
C LEU A 294 5.38 9.59 9.73
N ALA A 295 5.22 9.17 11.00
CA ALA A 295 4.19 8.20 11.38
C ALA A 295 2.76 8.70 11.12
N GLU A 296 2.48 9.98 11.41
CA GLU A 296 1.18 10.60 11.12
C GLU A 296 0.88 10.59 9.60
N ARG A 297 1.84 11.04 8.78
CA ARG A 297 1.68 11.02 7.31
C ARG A 297 1.52 9.61 6.75
N GLN A 298 2.20 8.63 7.35
CA GLN A 298 2.13 7.23 6.95
C GLN A 298 0.73 6.64 7.18
N GLU A 299 0.00 7.08 8.21
CA GLU A 299 -1.38 6.66 8.46
C GLU A 299 -2.33 7.14 7.36
N ASP A 300 -2.19 8.40 6.95
CA ASP A 300 -2.96 9.02 5.87
C ASP A 300 -2.67 8.36 4.52
N LEU A 301 -1.39 8.14 4.21
CA LEU A 301 -0.94 7.60 2.92
C LEU A 301 -1.12 6.08 2.80
N GLY A 302 -1.15 5.35 3.91
CA GLY A 302 -1.18 3.89 3.93
C GLY A 302 0.21 3.27 3.82
N TRP A 303 0.30 1.94 3.95
CA TRP A 303 1.57 1.21 4.08
C TRP A 303 2.31 0.94 2.77
N TYR A 304 1.66 1.23 1.65
CA TYR A 304 2.17 1.01 0.32
C TYR A 304 1.45 1.89 -0.70
N ARG A 305 2.10 2.13 -1.84
CA ARG A 305 1.50 2.78 -3.01
C ARG A 305 1.65 1.94 -4.27
N TRP A 306 0.75 2.15 -5.21
CA TRP A 306 0.87 1.61 -6.55
C TRP A 306 1.62 2.63 -7.41
N LYS A 307 2.59 2.14 -8.19
CA LYS A 307 3.18 2.99 -9.23
C LYS A 307 2.13 3.22 -10.32
N PRO A 308 2.08 4.42 -10.92
CA PRO A 308 1.23 4.63 -12.09
C PRO A 308 1.64 3.71 -13.24
N LEU A 309 0.69 3.45 -14.11
CA LEU A 309 0.96 2.96 -15.47
C LEU A 309 1.34 4.16 -16.36
N SER A 310 1.54 3.94 -17.65
CA SER A 310 1.89 4.99 -18.60
C SER A 310 0.77 6.00 -18.88
N VAL A 311 1.10 6.98 -19.74
CA VAL A 311 0.22 8.07 -20.17
C VAL A 311 -0.93 7.51 -21.00
N VAL A 312 -2.14 7.79 -20.56
CA VAL A 312 -3.38 7.39 -21.23
C VAL A 312 -3.51 8.14 -22.54
N THR A 313 -3.69 7.41 -23.63
CA THR A 313 -3.92 7.99 -24.97
C THR A 313 -5.37 7.87 -25.43
N ASN A 314 -6.09 6.86 -24.96
CA ASN A 314 -7.48 6.62 -25.31
C ASN A 314 -8.16 5.70 -24.29
N VAL A 315 -9.43 5.97 -24.00
CA VAL A 315 -10.25 5.16 -23.09
C VAL A 315 -11.52 4.70 -23.81
N LYS A 316 -11.80 3.40 -23.79
CA LYS A 316 -13.01 2.80 -24.37
C LYS A 316 -13.83 2.10 -23.28
N VAL A 317 -15.03 2.62 -23.02
CA VAL A 317 -15.96 2.07 -22.02
C VAL A 317 -17.07 1.26 -22.71
N HIS A 318 -17.29 0.04 -22.24
CA HIS A 318 -18.27 -0.90 -22.76
C HIS A 318 -19.24 -1.31 -21.66
N TRP A 319 -20.40 -0.65 -21.62
CA TRP A 319 -21.62 -1.10 -20.91
C TRP A 319 -22.34 -2.23 -21.66
#